data_AF-A0A2P5LYT1-F1
#
_entry.id   AF-A0A2P5LYT1-F1
#
_cell.length_a   1.000
_cell.length_b   1.000
_cell.length_c   1.000
_cell.angle_alpha   90.00
_cell.angle_beta   90.00
_cell.angle_gamma   90.00
#
_symmetry.space_group_name_H-M   'P 1'
#
loop_
_entity.id
_entity.type
_entity.pdbx_description
1 polymer ?
#
loop_
_entity_poly.entity_id
_entity_poly.type
_entity_poly.pdbx_seq_one_letter_code
_entity_poly.pdbx_strand_id
1 'polypeptide(L)'
;MAWVQNIDSDTEGTPVKIKDANNLLNGWISLRRGQSLQLTADFEFTPAAVSDFSTSAPASAFRLKESRGIKFNEIHYFDHPKFGVIAKVSPL
;
A
#
# COMPACT_ATOMS: atom_id res chain seq x y z
N MET A 1 2.31 -15.65 -2.75
CA MET A 1 3.02 -15.37 -1.48
C MET A 1 2.11 -14.49 -0.63
N ALA A 2 1.89 -14.83 0.63
CA ALA A 2 1.09 -14.03 1.56
C ALA A 2 1.94 -13.73 2.80
N TRP A 3 1.79 -12.54 3.36
CA TRP A 3 2.42 -12.15 4.61
C TRP A 3 1.49 -12.47 5.78
N VAL A 4 2.07 -12.80 6.93
CA VAL A 4 1.38 -13.20 8.16
C VAL A 4 1.95 -12.41 9.33
N GLN A 5 1.07 -12.00 10.26
CA GLN A 5 1.43 -11.33 11.50
C GLN A 5 0.42 -11.62 12.61
N ASN A 6 0.93 -11.73 13.84
CA ASN A 6 0.10 -11.71 15.04
C ASN A 6 -0.16 -10.26 15.46
N ILE A 7 -1.44 -9.91 15.66
CA ILE A 7 -1.87 -8.59 16.13
C ILE A 7 -2.84 -8.81 17.29
N ASP A 8 -2.44 -8.32 18.45
CA ASP A 8 -3.27 -8.35 19.65
C ASP A 8 -4.47 -7.40 19.51
N SER A 9 -5.52 -7.63 20.30
CA SER A 9 -6.65 -6.72 20.34
C SER A 9 -6.23 -5.33 20.80
N ASP A 10 -6.79 -4.31 20.16
CA ASP A 10 -6.54 -2.88 20.35
C ASP A 10 -5.11 -2.40 20.06
N THR A 11 -4.37 -3.16 19.25
CA THR A 11 -3.00 -2.80 18.85
C THR A 11 -2.87 -2.54 17.35
N GLU A 12 -1.87 -1.73 17.00
CA GLU A 12 -1.37 -1.62 15.64
C GLU A 12 -0.29 -2.66 15.41
N GLY A 13 -0.44 -3.44 14.35
CA GLY A 13 0.54 -4.41 13.93
C GLY A 13 1.74 -3.76 13.24
N THR A 14 2.84 -4.48 13.16
CA THR A 14 4.07 -3.98 12.53
C THR A 14 3.84 -3.61 11.06
N PRO A 15 4.20 -2.38 10.65
CA PRO A 15 4.11 -1.99 9.25
C PRO A 15 4.98 -2.88 8.36
N VAL A 16 4.40 -3.39 7.28
CA VAL A 16 5.09 -4.22 6.29
C VAL A 16 5.58 -3.33 5.19
N LYS A 17 6.90 -3.29 5.01
CA LYS A 17 7.51 -2.57 3.89
C LYS A 17 7.26 -3.32 2.59
N ILE A 18 6.74 -2.62 1.59
CA ILE A 18 6.55 -3.13 0.24
C ILE A 18 7.39 -2.27 -0.70
N LYS A 19 8.22 -2.93 -1.50
CA LYS A 19 9.05 -2.30 -2.53
C LYS A 19 9.13 -3.21 -3.75
N ASP A 20 9.21 -2.65 -4.94
CA ASP A 20 9.52 -3.40 -6.15
C ASP A 20 11.05 -3.56 -6.32
N ALA A 21 11.46 -4.36 -7.31
CA ALA A 21 12.87 -4.61 -7.60
C ALA A 21 13.59 -3.37 -8.14
N ASN A 22 12.86 -2.47 -8.82
CA ASN A 22 13.43 -1.31 -9.50
C ASN A 22 13.35 -0.03 -8.64
N ASN A 23 12.86 -0.12 -7.41
CA ASN A 23 12.56 1.02 -6.52
C ASN A 23 11.62 2.08 -7.14
N LEU A 24 10.79 1.69 -8.11
CA LEU A 24 9.75 2.55 -8.67
C LEU A 24 8.53 2.61 -7.77
N LEU A 25 8.27 1.55 -6.99
CA LEU A 25 7.20 1.49 -6.00
C LEU A 25 7.80 1.31 -4.61
N ASN A 26 7.44 2.20 -3.69
CA ASN A 26 7.94 2.17 -2.32
C ASN A 26 6.82 2.56 -1.36
N GLY A 27 6.61 1.75 -0.32
CA GLY A 27 5.53 2.04 0.61
C GLY A 27 5.51 1.09 1.79
N TRP A 28 4.43 1.15 2.54
CA TRP A 28 4.13 0.22 3.59
C TRP A 28 2.62 0.04 3.74
N ILE A 29 2.26 -1.11 4.32
CA ILE A 29 0.91 -1.36 4.81
C ILE A 29 0.97 -1.60 6.31
N SER A 30 -0.01 -1.11 7.07
CA SER A 30 -0.18 -1.48 8.48
C SER A 30 -1.62 -1.87 8.74
N LEU A 31 -1.79 -2.77 9.71
CA LEU A 31 -3.09 -3.22 10.17
C LEU A 31 -3.26 -2.82 11.63
N ARG A 32 -4.39 -2.21 11.97
CA ARG A 32 -4.78 -1.97 13.35
C ARG A 32 -6.02 -2.78 13.67
N ARG A 33 -5.97 -3.56 14.75
CA ARG A 33 -7.08 -4.38 15.21
C ARG A 33 -7.68 -3.75 16.46
N GLY A 34 -8.71 -2.94 16.32
CA GLY A 34 -9.48 -2.38 17.45
C GLY A 34 -10.90 -2.96 17.50
N GLN A 35 -11.90 -2.11 17.70
CA GLN A 35 -13.32 -2.49 17.49
C GLN A 35 -13.62 -2.86 16.04
N SER A 36 -12.84 -2.32 15.10
CA SER A 36 -12.84 -2.67 13.68
C SER A 36 -11.42 -2.96 13.21
N LEU A 37 -11.30 -3.65 12.08
CA LEU A 37 -10.02 -3.85 11.41
C LEU A 37 -9.76 -2.65 10.50
N GLN A 38 -8.69 -1.90 10.76
CA GLN A 38 -8.26 -0.80 9.91
C GLN A 38 -7.02 -1.21 9.12
N LEU A 39 -7.03 -0.93 7.83
CA LEU A 39 -5.88 -1.09 6.95
C LEU A 39 -5.43 0.30 6.48
N THR A 40 -4.16 0.59 6.70
CA THR A 40 -3.50 1.78 6.18
C THR A 40 -2.56 1.37 5.05
N ALA A 41 -2.66 2.05 3.92
CA ALA A 41 -1.79 1.90 2.76
C ALA A 41 -1.15 3.26 2.45
N ASP A 42 0.19 3.33 2.53
CA ASP A 42 0.97 4.52 2.14
C ASP A 42 2.03 4.08 1.13
N PHE A 43 1.82 4.47 -0.12
CA PHE A 43 2.64 4.08 -1.26
C PHE A 43 2.99 5.29 -2.10
N GLU A 44 4.25 5.32 -2.54
CA GLU A 44 4.78 6.23 -3.52
C GLU A 44 5.20 5.44 -4.75
N PHE A 45 4.73 5.87 -5.92
CA PHE A 45 5.09 5.33 -7.21
C PHE A 45 5.77 6.43 -8.04
N THR A 46 7.03 6.23 -8.36
CA THR A 46 7.81 7.11 -9.23
C THR A 46 8.12 6.34 -10.50
N PRO A 47 7.48 6.67 -11.64
CA PRO A 47 7.78 5.98 -12.89
C PRO A 47 9.22 6.26 -13.31
N ALA A 48 9.83 5.31 -14.02
CA ALA A 48 11.14 5.55 -14.63
C ALA A 48 11.04 6.76 -15.56
N ALA A 49 12.01 7.66 -15.50
CA ALA A 49 12.06 8.81 -16.41
C ALA A 49 12.12 8.29 -17.85
N VAL A 50 11.11 8.64 -18.65
CA VAL A 50 11.16 8.44 -20.09
C VAL A 50 12.05 9.54 -20.65
N SER A 51 13.29 9.20 -21.02
CA SER A 51 14.18 10.12 -21.72
C SER A 51 13.71 10.24 -23.17
N ASP A 52 12.69 11.08 -23.42
CA ASP A 52 12.46 11.56 -24.77
C ASP A 52 13.43 12.71 -25.07
N PHE A 53 13.87 12.84 -26.32
CA PHE A 53 14.87 13.81 -26.76
C PHE A 53 14.39 15.29 -26.66
N SER A 54 13.13 15.53 -26.25
CA SER A 54 12.50 16.85 -26.25
C SER A 54 12.05 17.37 -24.88
N THR A 55 12.02 16.54 -23.83
CA THR A 55 11.52 16.97 -22.52
C THR A 55 12.24 16.29 -21.36
N SER A 56 13.23 16.98 -20.77
CA SER A 56 13.81 16.62 -19.46
C SER A 56 12.87 16.99 -18.31
N ALA A 57 11.61 16.54 -18.35
CA ALA A 57 10.70 16.70 -17.22
C ALA A 57 11.01 15.62 -16.17
N PRO A 58 11.25 15.96 -14.89
CA PRO A 58 11.44 14.96 -13.85
C PRO A 58 10.18 14.10 -13.73
N ALA A 59 10.36 12.77 -13.64
CA ALA A 59 9.27 11.85 -13.38
C ALA A 59 8.55 12.26 -12.09
N SER A 60 7.28 12.66 -12.20
CA SER A 60 6.50 13.07 -11.03
C SER A 60 6.17 11.85 -10.19
N ALA A 61 6.45 11.93 -8.87
CA ALA A 61 6.05 10.90 -7.93
C ALA A 61 4.53 10.97 -7.68
N PHE A 62 3.88 9.81 -7.67
CA PHE A 62 2.46 9.64 -7.38
C PHE A 62 2.30 8.99 -6.01
N ARG A 63 1.46 9.56 -5.14
CA ARG A 63 1.27 9.04 -3.78
C ARG A 63 -0.16 8.60 -3.53
N LEU A 64 -0.30 7.39 -3.00
CA LEU A 64 -1.53 6.86 -2.42
C LEU A 64 -1.33 6.80 -0.91
N LYS A 65 -2.15 7.54 -0.17
CA LYS A 65 -2.17 7.49 1.29
C LYS A 65 -3.62 7.41 1.76
N GLU A 66 -4.05 6.21 2.09
CA GLU A 66 -5.43 5.93 2.49
C GLU A 66 -5.45 5.02 3.71
N SER A 67 -6.39 5.28 4.61
CA SER A 67 -6.65 4.45 5.80
C SER A 67 -8.16 4.29 5.97
N ARG A 68 -8.63 3.05 6.10
CA ARG A 68 -10.05 2.77 6.28
C ARG A 68 -10.32 1.46 7.00
N GLY A 69 -11.54 1.35 7.52
CA GLY A 69 -12.08 0.09 8.03
C GLY A 69 -12.29 -0.92 6.90
N ILE A 70 -11.84 -2.16 7.12
CA ILE A 70 -12.01 -3.29 6.22
C ILE A 70 -12.63 -4.47 6.97
N LYS A 71 -13.18 -5.43 6.24
CA LYS A 71 -13.69 -6.69 6.81
C LYS A 71 -12.77 -7.83 6.43
N PHE A 72 -12.74 -8.85 7.29
CA PHE A 72 -12.03 -10.07 6.97
C PHE A 72 -12.65 -10.77 5.75
N ASN A 73 -11.80 -11.39 4.95
CA ASN A 73 -12.13 -12.18 3.77
C ASN A 73 -12.82 -11.43 2.62
N GLU A 74 -12.90 -10.10 2.69
CA GLU A 74 -13.39 -9.24 1.60
C GLU A 74 -12.23 -8.64 0.80
N ILE A 75 -12.50 -8.32 -0.47
CA ILE A 75 -11.56 -7.62 -1.35
C ILE A 75 -11.80 -6.12 -1.22
N HIS A 76 -10.72 -5.39 -0.96
CA HIS A 76 -10.73 -3.95 -0.76
C HIS A 76 -9.80 -3.27 -1.77
N TYR A 77 -10.35 -2.32 -2.54
CA TYR A 77 -9.64 -1.53 -3.55
C TYR A 77 -9.27 -0.15 -3.02
N PHE A 78 -7.99 0.20 -3.13
CA PHE A 78 -7.47 1.53 -2.82
C PHE A 78 -6.97 2.10 -4.14
N ASP A 79 -7.74 3.02 -4.71
CA ASP A 79 -7.54 3.45 -6.09
C ASP A 79 -6.84 4.81 -6.15
N HIS A 80 -5.76 4.86 -6.94
CA HIS A 80 -5.14 6.11 -7.37
C HIS A 80 -5.18 6.18 -8.91
N PRO A 81 -5.33 7.36 -9.54
CA PRO A 81 -5.46 7.47 -11.00
C PRO A 81 -4.31 6.84 -11.82
N LYS A 82 -3.15 6.62 -11.18
CA LYS A 82 -1.95 6.05 -11.80
C LYS A 82 -1.63 4.61 -11.37
N PHE A 83 -2.15 4.15 -10.23
CA PHE A 83 -1.92 2.81 -9.70
C PHE A 83 -2.96 2.48 -8.64
N GLY A 84 -3.11 1.22 -8.23
CA GLY A 84 -4.03 0.85 -7.17
C GLY A 84 -3.47 -0.26 -6.29
N VAL A 85 -4.04 -0.40 -5.10
CA VAL A 85 -3.74 -1.50 -4.17
C VAL A 85 -5.01 -2.32 -3.97
N ILE A 86 -4.88 -3.63 -4.16
CA ILE A 86 -5.94 -4.59 -3.87
C ILE A 86 -5.49 -5.37 -2.64
N ALA A 87 -6.30 -5.32 -1.57
CA ALA A 87 -6.01 -6.01 -0.33
C ALA A 87 -7.13 -6.97 0.05
N LYS A 88 -6.75 -8.15 0.54
CA LYS A 88 -7.62 -9.10 1.21
C LYS A 88 -6.91 -9.54 2.49
N VAL A 89 -7.59 -9.44 3.62
CA VAL A 89 -7.05 -9.84 4.92
C VAL A 89 -7.90 -10.98 5.46
N SER A 90 -7.26 -12.07 5.86
CA SER A 90 -7.90 -13.22 6.48
C SER A 90 -7.32 -13.45 7.87
N PRO A 91 -8.12 -13.85 8.86
CA PRO A 91 -7.58 -14.47 10.07
C PRO A 91 -6.91 -15.79 9.68
N LEU A 92 -5.87 -16.17 10.42
CA LEU A 92 -5.29 -17.51 10.36
C LEU A 92 -6.03 -18.48 11.27
#